data_AF-A0A9P8ME99-F1
#
_entry.id   AF-A0A9P8ME99-F1
#
_cell.length_a   1.000
_cell.length_b   1.000
_cell.length_c   1.000
_cell.angle_alpha   90.00
_cell.angle_beta   90.00
_cell.angle_gamma   90.00
#
_symmetry.space_group_name_H-M   'P 1'
#
loop_
_entity.id
_entity.type
_entity.pdbx_description
1 polymer ?
#
loop_
_entity_poly.entity_id
_entity_poly.type
_entity_poly.pdbx_seq_one_letter_code
_entity_poly.pdbx_strand_id
1 'polypeptide(L)'
;MLWFRLTTPQHHSNTWHDFKRLVILTIMVFYAYAKNSNDDWSYRYVIVAPNFDILNAWFYEVKDKVADNVFWRVSNEFYVFDATKLNLGRSTAPGHEAPKFMNKLIFQLLNDNEGRNISTFINGHPSGGTAE
;
A
#
# COMPACT_ATOMS: atom_id res chain seq x y z
N MET A 1 -43.82 -52.89 -10.38
CA MET A 1 -43.74 -52.39 -9.00
C MET A 1 -42.76 -53.29 -8.25
N LEU A 2 -41.51 -52.83 -8.10
CA LEU A 2 -40.46 -53.50 -7.33
C LEU A 2 -39.48 -52.40 -6.86
N TRP A 3 -39.21 -52.39 -5.57
CA TRP A 3 -38.30 -51.48 -4.88
C TRP A 3 -36.83 -51.78 -5.22
N PHE A 4 -36.01 -50.74 -5.39
CA PHE A 4 -34.57 -50.82 -5.13
C PHE A 4 -34.12 -49.62 -4.29
N ARG A 5 -33.45 -49.93 -3.18
CA ARG A 5 -32.85 -49.00 -2.21
C ARG A 5 -31.32 -49.21 -2.26
N LEU A 6 -30.59 -48.17 -1.82
CA LEU A 6 -29.16 -48.13 -1.44
C LEU A 6 -28.22 -47.74 -2.61
N THR A 7 -27.21 -46.87 -2.47
CA THR A 7 -26.43 -46.41 -1.29
C THR A 7 -25.91 -44.98 -1.51
N THR A 8 -25.87 -44.18 -0.45
CA THR A 8 -25.00 -42.98 -0.38
C THR A 8 -23.54 -43.41 -0.29
N PRO A 9 -22.59 -42.81 -1.05
CA PRO A 9 -21.18 -43.02 -0.79
C PRO A 9 -20.80 -42.27 0.49
N GLN A 10 -20.39 -43.02 1.51
CA GLN A 10 -19.66 -42.50 2.67
C GLN A 10 -18.26 -42.07 2.21
N HIS A 11 -18.13 -40.85 1.68
CA HIS A 11 -16.83 -40.18 1.62
C HIS A 11 -16.66 -39.44 2.94
N HIS A 12 -15.84 -39.99 3.84
CA HIS A 12 -15.28 -39.27 4.97
C HIS A 12 -14.44 -38.11 4.42
N SER A 13 -15.06 -36.95 4.19
CA SER A 13 -14.33 -35.71 3.96
C SER A 13 -13.81 -35.22 5.30
N ASN A 14 -12.49 -35.05 5.39
CA ASN A 14 -11.85 -34.35 6.50
C ASN A 14 -12.21 -32.86 6.40
N THR A 15 -13.42 -32.51 6.84
CA THR A 15 -13.97 -31.15 6.83
C THR A 15 -13.02 -30.13 7.45
N TRP A 16 -12.21 -30.53 8.44
CA TRP A 16 -11.18 -29.70 9.06
C TRP A 16 -10.03 -29.29 8.13
N HIS A 17 -9.63 -30.14 7.19
CA HIS A 17 -8.59 -29.82 6.22
C HIS A 17 -9.13 -28.94 5.09
N ASP A 18 -10.38 -29.15 4.68
CA ASP A 18 -11.06 -28.30 3.70
C ASP A 18 -11.40 -26.93 4.28
N PHE A 19 -11.76 -26.81 5.56
CA PHE A 19 -11.91 -25.51 6.24
C PHE A 19 -10.59 -24.74 6.32
N LYS A 20 -9.47 -25.41 6.62
CA LYS A 20 -8.15 -24.76 6.59
C LYS A 20 -7.79 -24.28 5.17
N ARG A 21 -8.11 -25.06 4.13
CA ARG A 21 -7.92 -24.64 2.72
C ARG A 21 -8.86 -23.50 2.32
N LEU A 22 -10.09 -23.48 2.82
CA LEU A 22 -11.07 -22.41 2.59
C LEU A 22 -10.71 -21.10 3.30
N VAL A 23 -10.13 -21.18 4.51
CA VAL A 23 -9.58 -20.03 5.25
C VAL A 23 -8.30 -19.49 4.61
N ILE A 24 -7.49 -20.33 3.97
CA ILE A 24 -6.32 -19.89 3.19
C ILE A 24 -6.72 -19.13 1.92
N LEU A 25 -7.93 -19.34 1.38
CA LEU A 25 -8.41 -18.69 0.15
C LEU A 25 -8.99 -17.28 0.36
N THR A 26 -9.02 -16.76 1.59
CA THR A 26 -9.51 -15.41 1.91
C THR A 26 -8.47 -14.51 2.56
N ILE A 27 -7.16 -14.80 2.36
CA ILE A 27 -6.12 -13.79 2.59
C ILE A 27 -6.13 -12.82 1.41
N MET A 28 -7.17 -11.98 1.36
CA MET A 28 -7.27 -10.90 0.38
C MET A 28 -6.40 -9.75 0.84
N VAL A 29 -5.24 -9.60 0.20
CA VAL A 29 -4.40 -8.41 0.34
C VAL A 29 -5.20 -7.18 -0.11
N PHE A 30 -5.21 -6.15 0.70
CA PHE A 30 -5.89 -4.89 0.40
C PHE A 30 -4.89 -3.90 -0.20
N TYR A 31 -5.28 -3.28 -1.31
CA TYR A 31 -4.46 -2.30 -2.01
C TYR A 31 -5.14 -0.94 -1.93
N ALA A 32 -4.34 0.09 -1.69
CA ALA A 32 -4.77 1.46 -1.78
C ALA A 32 -3.74 2.30 -2.54
N TYR A 33 -4.22 3.40 -3.08
CA TYR A 33 -3.44 4.39 -3.79
C TYR A 33 -3.38 5.68 -2.99
N ALA A 34 -2.22 6.31 -2.94
CA ALA A 34 -2.05 7.64 -2.36
C ALA A 34 -1.33 8.55 -3.35
N LYS A 35 -1.89 9.74 -3.57
CA LYS A 35 -1.25 10.77 -4.42
C LYS A 35 -0.84 12.00 -3.63
N ASN A 36 0.18 12.69 -4.12
CA ASN A 36 0.55 14.02 -3.68
C ASN A 36 -0.60 15.01 -3.96
N SER A 37 -0.86 15.93 -3.03
CA SER A 37 -1.82 17.01 -3.23
C SER A 37 -1.28 18.13 -4.10
N ASN A 38 0.04 18.28 -4.14
CA ASN A 38 0.69 19.42 -4.77
C ASN A 38 0.81 19.27 -6.29
N ASP A 39 0.74 18.04 -6.80
CA ASP A 39 0.78 17.71 -8.22
C ASP A 39 0.31 16.26 -8.47
N ASP A 40 0.03 15.95 -9.74
CA ASP A 40 -0.48 14.63 -10.16
C ASP A 40 0.60 13.67 -10.66
N TRP A 41 1.86 14.09 -10.72
CA TRP A 41 2.92 13.33 -11.38
C TRP A 41 3.93 12.71 -10.41
N SER A 42 4.13 13.28 -9.22
CA SER A 42 5.17 12.88 -8.27
C SER A 42 4.63 12.28 -6.96
N TYR A 43 5.51 11.60 -6.22
CA TYR A 43 5.24 11.06 -4.87
C TYR A 43 3.93 10.25 -4.78
N ARG A 44 3.76 9.31 -5.72
CA ARG A 44 2.58 8.45 -5.81
C ARG A 44 2.90 7.09 -5.18
N TYR A 45 2.05 6.60 -4.29
CA TYR A 45 2.29 5.35 -3.58
C TYR A 45 1.18 4.33 -3.85
N VAL A 46 1.59 3.07 -4.01
CA VAL A 46 0.71 1.92 -3.75
C VAL A 46 0.97 1.45 -2.33
N ILE A 47 -0.07 1.39 -1.52
CA ILE A 47 -0.07 0.91 -0.15
C ILE A 47 -0.65 -0.50 -0.15
N VAL A 48 0.09 -1.43 0.44
CA VAL A 48 -0.33 -2.84 0.56
C VAL A 48 -0.55 -3.16 2.03
N ALA A 49 -1.73 -3.70 2.33
CA ALA A 49 -2.12 -4.11 3.68
C ALA A 49 -2.65 -5.56 3.70
N PRO A 50 -2.53 -6.29 4.82
CA PRO A 50 -3.12 -7.62 4.98
C PRO A 50 -4.65 -7.65 4.86
N ASN A 51 -5.32 -6.54 5.19
CA ASN A 51 -6.77 -6.34 5.09
C ASN A 51 -7.10 -4.84 5.27
N PHE A 52 -8.37 -4.49 5.06
CA PHE A 52 -8.86 -3.11 5.20
C PHE A 52 -8.77 -2.58 6.63
N ASP A 53 -8.99 -3.42 7.66
CA ASP A 53 -9.01 -2.96 9.05
C ASP A 53 -7.64 -2.42 9.50
N ILE A 54 -6.56 -3.09 9.09
CA ILE A 54 -5.19 -2.63 9.34
C ILE A 54 -4.92 -1.29 8.63
N LEU A 55 -5.35 -1.16 7.37
CA LEU A 55 -5.19 0.08 6.61
C LEU A 55 -5.99 1.23 7.23
N ASN A 56 -7.25 0.98 7.61
CA ASN A 56 -8.13 1.97 8.21
C ASN A 56 -7.62 2.42 9.59
N ALA A 57 -7.11 1.50 10.40
CA ALA A 57 -6.50 1.83 11.69
C ALA A 57 -5.22 2.68 11.52
N TRP A 58 -4.39 2.37 10.51
CA TRP A 58 -3.23 3.20 10.19
C TRP A 58 -3.63 4.60 9.72
N PHE A 59 -4.65 4.71 8.88
CA PHE A 59 -5.15 6.00 8.40
C PHE A 59 -5.50 6.93 9.57
N TYR A 60 -6.30 6.45 10.54
CA TYR A 60 -6.67 7.25 11.69
C TYR A 60 -5.48 7.59 12.60
N GLU A 61 -4.54 6.66 12.78
CA GLU A 61 -3.32 6.93 13.56
C GLU A 61 -2.48 8.06 12.95
N VAL A 62 -2.30 8.05 11.62
CA VAL A 62 -1.57 9.13 10.93
C VAL A 62 -2.38 10.42 10.98
N LYS A 63 -3.69 10.34 10.71
CA LYS A 63 -4.59 11.50 10.64
C LYS A 63 -4.68 12.26 11.96
N ASP A 64 -4.57 11.58 13.09
CA ASP A 64 -4.57 12.18 14.43
C ASP A 64 -3.31 13.02 14.71
N LYS A 65 -2.21 12.75 13.98
CA LYS A 65 -0.91 13.39 14.18
C LYS A 65 -0.60 14.50 13.19
N VAL A 66 -1.46 14.70 12.19
CA VAL A 66 -1.27 15.70 11.13
C VAL A 66 -2.53 16.53 10.93
N ALA A 67 -2.34 17.78 10.51
CA ALA A 67 -3.46 18.68 10.23
C ALA A 67 -4.38 18.13 9.12
N ASP A 68 -5.65 18.56 9.11
CA ASP A 68 -6.68 18.06 8.19
C ASP A 68 -6.35 18.22 6.70
N ASN A 69 -5.61 19.28 6.36
CA ASN A 69 -5.17 19.55 5.00
C ASN A 69 -3.87 18.82 4.61
N VAL A 70 -3.24 18.07 5.51
CA VAL A 70 -1.99 17.34 5.23
C VAL A 70 -2.26 15.92 4.73
N PHE A 71 -3.32 15.28 5.22
CA PHE A 71 -3.63 13.90 4.87
C PHE A 71 -5.14 13.65 4.98
N TRP A 72 -5.76 13.19 3.90
CA TRP A 72 -7.18 12.87 3.89
C TRP A 72 -7.50 11.70 2.97
N ARG A 73 -8.70 11.14 3.16
CA ARG A 73 -9.19 9.97 2.43
C ARG A 73 -10.33 10.37 1.50
N VAL A 74 -10.20 10.01 0.23
CA VAL A 74 -11.22 10.21 -0.82
C VAL A 74 -12.14 8.99 -0.91
N SER A 75 -11.58 7.78 -0.85
CA SER A 75 -12.30 6.51 -0.72
C SER A 75 -11.48 5.52 0.11
N ASN A 76 -12.01 4.33 0.40
CA ASN A 76 -11.29 3.30 1.17
C ASN A 76 -9.93 2.93 0.56
N GLU A 77 -9.82 3.03 -0.76
CA GLU A 77 -8.68 2.70 -1.59
C GLU A 77 -7.93 3.93 -2.09
N PHE A 78 -8.35 5.16 -1.78
CA PHE A 78 -7.76 6.37 -2.33
C PHE A 78 -7.53 7.46 -1.30
N TYR A 79 -6.26 7.81 -1.10
CA TYR A 79 -5.78 8.83 -0.18
C TYR A 79 -5.08 9.96 -0.92
N VAL A 80 -5.04 11.13 -0.29
CA VAL A 80 -4.28 12.29 -0.76
C VAL A 80 -3.49 12.84 0.41
N PHE A 81 -2.24 13.24 0.15
CA PHE A 81 -1.35 13.78 1.17
C PHE A 81 -0.47 14.91 0.63
N ASP A 82 -0.05 15.81 1.51
CA ASP A 82 0.94 16.85 1.19
C ASP A 82 2.36 16.31 1.40
N ALA A 83 3.06 16.03 0.30
CA ALA A 83 4.42 15.48 0.32
C ALA A 83 5.48 16.41 0.95
N THR A 84 5.18 17.71 1.11
CA THR A 84 6.08 18.66 1.77
C THR A 84 5.99 18.60 3.30
N LYS A 85 4.90 18.02 3.83
CA LYS A 85 4.59 17.99 5.27
C LYS A 85 4.52 16.59 5.84
N LEU A 86 4.27 15.57 5.01
CA LEU A 86 4.17 14.18 5.42
C LEU A 86 5.00 13.29 4.48
N ASN A 87 5.99 12.61 5.07
CA ASN A 87 6.70 11.54 4.37
C ASN A 87 5.92 10.23 4.49
N LEU A 88 4.89 10.07 3.66
CA LEU A 88 3.94 8.96 3.76
C LEU A 88 4.61 7.59 3.78
N GLY A 89 5.59 7.38 2.88
CA GLY A 89 6.33 6.12 2.77
C GLY A 89 7.21 5.78 3.98
N ARG A 90 7.45 6.75 4.89
CA ARG A 90 8.15 6.55 6.16
C ARG A 90 7.24 6.69 7.38
N SER A 91 5.93 6.83 7.20
CA SER A 91 4.99 7.05 8.31
C SER A 91 5.02 5.94 9.37
N THR A 92 5.46 4.73 9.01
CA THR A 92 5.59 3.60 9.95
C THR A 92 6.98 3.43 10.55
N ALA A 93 7.95 4.29 10.21
CA ALA A 93 9.30 4.20 10.75
C ALA A 93 9.38 4.65 12.24
N PRO A 94 10.40 4.21 13.00
CA PRO A 94 10.60 4.68 14.37
C PRO A 94 10.71 6.20 14.41
N GLY A 95 9.96 6.85 15.31
CA GLY A 95 9.90 8.31 15.44
C GLY A 95 8.91 9.01 14.50
N HIS A 96 8.14 8.27 13.69
CA HIS A 96 7.13 8.81 12.79
C HIS A 96 5.69 8.62 13.34
N GLU A 97 4.70 8.90 12.50
CA GLU A 97 3.29 9.01 12.89
C GLU A 97 2.70 7.66 13.32
N ALA A 98 3.14 6.54 12.76
CA ALA A 98 2.46 5.25 12.95
C ALA A 98 3.42 4.05 13.14
N PRO A 99 4.40 4.11 14.07
CA PRO A 99 5.44 3.09 14.21
C PRO A 99 4.90 1.70 14.56
N LYS A 100 3.74 1.61 15.21
CA LYS A 100 3.07 0.34 15.55
C LYS A 100 2.56 -0.45 14.34
N PHE A 101 2.58 0.16 13.15
CA PHE A 101 2.23 -0.45 11.86
C PHE A 101 3.46 -0.85 11.05
N MET A 102 4.67 -0.72 11.60
CA MET A 102 5.87 -1.30 11.01
C MET A 102 5.65 -2.79 10.74
N ASN A 103 6.10 -3.27 9.57
CA ASN A 103 5.91 -4.64 9.07
C ASN A 103 4.46 -5.08 8.84
N LYS A 104 3.47 -4.18 8.97
CA LYS A 104 2.06 -4.45 8.65
C LYS A 104 1.61 -3.81 7.35
N LEU A 105 2.38 -2.85 6.83
CA LEU A 105 2.09 -2.11 5.61
C LEU A 105 3.35 -2.03 4.75
N ILE A 106 3.16 -2.11 3.44
CA ILE A 106 4.21 -1.84 2.46
C ILE A 106 3.81 -0.58 1.69
N PHE A 107 4.76 0.34 1.53
CA PHE A 107 4.60 1.55 0.73
C PHE A 107 5.52 1.46 -0.48
N GLN A 108 4.95 1.23 -1.65
CA GLN A 108 5.69 1.24 -2.90
C GLN A 108 5.58 2.62 -3.55
N LEU A 109 6.69 3.36 -3.58
CA LEU A 109 6.79 4.59 -4.38
C LEU A 109 6.75 4.20 -5.87
N LEU A 110 5.82 4.79 -6.61
CA LEU A 110 5.74 4.65 -8.05
C LEU A 110 6.69 5.63 -8.72
N ASN A 111 7.10 5.31 -9.94
CA ASN A 111 7.84 6.24 -10.78
C ASN A 111 7.03 7.52 -10.99
N ASP A 112 7.71 8.65 -11.09
CA ASP A 112 7.07 9.89 -11.50
C ASP A 112 6.43 9.73 -12.88
N ASN A 113 5.27 10.37 -13.11
CA ASN A 113 4.65 10.37 -14.43
C ASN A 113 5.62 11.04 -15.41
N GLU A 114 5.71 10.50 -16.63
CA GLU A 114 6.74 10.85 -17.65
C GLU A 114 8.17 10.36 -17.35
N GLY A 115 8.38 9.69 -16.21
CA GLY A 115 9.70 9.24 -15.78
C GLY A 115 10.54 10.42 -15.32
N ARG A 116 11.06 10.36 -14.09
CA ARG A 116 12.01 11.37 -13.62
C ARG A 116 13.26 11.29 -14.51
N ASN A 117 13.43 12.26 -15.42
CA ASN A 117 14.65 12.41 -16.22
C ASN A 117 15.80 12.80 -15.28
N ILE A 118 16.41 11.80 -14.66
CA ILE A 118 17.69 11.98 -13.99
C ILE A 118 18.72 12.05 -15.11
N SER A 119 19.23 13.25 -15.41
CA SER A 119 20.33 13.39 -16.37
C SER A 119 21.51 12.54 -15.87
N THR A 120 21.88 11.52 -16.63
CA THR A 120 23.06 10.69 -16.35
C THR A 120 24.36 11.47 -16.55
N PHE A 121 24.30 12.63 -17.21
CA PHE A 121 25.44 13.49 -17.44
C PHE A 121 25.11 14.92 -16.97
N ILE A 122 25.87 15.40 -15.99
CA ILE A 122 25.95 16.85 -15.75
C ILE A 122 26.83 17.39 -16.88
N ASN A 123 26.22 17.78 -18.00
CA ASN A 123 26.91 18.58 -19.01
C ASN A 123 27.01 20.01 -18.50
N GLY A 124 27.79 20.21 -17.43
CA GLY A 124 28.27 21.53 -17.07
C GLY A 124 29.14 22.02 -18.23
N HIS A 125 28.88 23.23 -18.70
CA HIS A 125 29.80 23.89 -19.64
C HIS A 125 31.19 23.85 -19.00
N PRO A 126 32.25 23.35 -19.65
CA PRO A 126 33.60 23.56 -19.15
C PRO A 126 33.78 25.07 -19.18
N SER A 127 33.68 25.73 -18.03
CA SER A 127 34.17 27.08 -17.87
C SER A 127 35.68 26.96 -18.05
N GLY A 128 36.14 27.26 -19.26
CA GLY A 128 37.55 27.30 -19.61
C GLY A 128 38.26 28.25 -18.64
N GLY A 129 38.95 27.67 -17.67
CA GLY A 129 39.96 28.37 -16.90
C GLY A 129 41.22 28.40 -17.75
N THR A 130 41.54 29.55 -18.32
CA THR A 130 42.92 29.89 -18.68
C THR A 130 43.74 29.88 -17.39
N ALA A 131 44.62 28.88 -17.25
CA ALA A 131 45.76 28.99 -16.35
C ALA A 131 46.84 29.80 -17.07
N GLU A 132 47.44 30.72 -16.31
CA GLU A 132 48.50 31.67 -16.68
C GLU A 132 49.73 31.02 -17.33
#